data_AF-A0A5Q2QFQ9-F1
#
_entry.id   AF-A0A5Q2QFQ9-F1
#
_cell.length_a   1.000
_cell.length_b   1.000
_cell.length_c   1.000
_cell.angle_alpha   90.00
_cell.angle_beta   90.00
_cell.angle_gamma   90.00
#
_symmetry.space_group_name_H-M   'P 1'
#
loop_
_entity.id
_entity.type
_entity.pdbx_description
1 polymer ?
#
loop_
_entity_poly.entity_id
_entity_poly.type
_entity_poly.pdbx_seq_one_letter_code
_entity_poly.pdbx_strand_id
1 'polypeptide(L)'
;MPMTLRHLLLSTLVFSASLAAQDFSQSAQPALVFVTQSNCRFCVRLDRQVLSPLKASGLFNQGVTFVEVSLDAGEFVTDHDGLRVEGQAFAARYGAFGTPTLLFLDAQGVIQGEPWFGVPDALDFYGAKIEGAVANLKGLTN
;
A
#
# COMPACT_ATOMS: atom_id res chain seq x y z
N MET A 1 0.11 57.80 24.69
CA MET A 1 0.83 57.32 23.49
C MET A 1 1.65 56.09 23.90
N PRO A 2 1.74 55.03 23.09
CA PRO A 2 1.00 53.78 23.35
C PRO A 2 1.84 52.54 23.76
N MET A 3 1.16 51.66 24.51
CA MET A 3 1.06 50.20 24.37
C MET A 3 2.34 49.37 24.23
N THR A 4 2.78 48.80 25.37
CA THR A 4 3.68 47.65 25.41
C THR A 4 2.99 46.43 24.82
N LEU A 5 3.55 45.94 23.72
CA LEU A 5 3.03 44.89 22.86
C LEU A 5 3.29 43.50 23.47
N ARG A 6 2.20 42.90 23.94
CA ARG A 6 2.12 41.56 24.51
C ARG A 6 2.14 40.54 23.39
N HIS A 7 3.31 40.05 23.00
CA HIS A 7 3.42 38.96 22.03
C HIS A 7 3.26 37.60 22.73
N LEU A 8 2.03 37.09 22.73
CA LEU A 8 1.75 35.66 22.85
C LEU A 8 2.40 34.95 21.65
N LEU A 9 3.52 34.27 21.87
CA LEU A 9 4.01 33.26 20.94
C LEU A 9 3.16 32.00 21.14
N LEU A 10 2.05 31.92 20.41
CA LEU A 10 1.34 30.65 20.18
C LEU A 10 2.27 29.75 19.35
N SER A 11 2.96 28.85 20.03
CA SER A 11 3.68 27.74 19.41
C SER A 11 2.66 26.82 18.73
N THR A 12 2.42 27.03 17.43
CA THR A 12 1.70 26.09 16.58
C THR A 12 2.57 24.85 16.38
N LEU A 13 2.28 23.80 17.16
CA LEU A 13 2.73 22.45 16.87
C LEU A 13 2.08 22.01 15.55
N VAL A 14 2.82 22.15 14.45
CA VAL A 14 2.46 21.54 13.17
C VAL A 14 2.76 20.06 13.29
N PHE A 15 1.73 19.26 13.56
CA PHE A 15 1.81 17.81 13.48
C PHE A 15 1.80 17.44 11.99
N SER A 16 2.97 17.42 11.37
CA SER A 16 3.13 16.88 10.01
C SER A 16 2.89 15.37 10.07
N ALA A 17 1.65 14.94 9.87
CA ALA A 17 1.34 13.57 9.50
C ALA A 17 1.98 13.34 8.13
N SER A 18 3.19 12.80 8.11
CA SER A 18 3.73 12.24 6.88
C SER A 18 2.79 11.10 6.51
N LEU A 19 2.10 11.22 5.38
CA LEU A 19 1.62 10.05 4.65
C LEU A 19 2.86 9.29 4.21
N ALA A 20 3.52 8.62 5.15
CA ALA A 20 4.53 7.65 4.80
C ALA A 20 3.75 6.52 4.12
N ALA A 21 3.85 6.45 2.80
CA ALA A 21 3.51 5.23 2.10
C ALA A 21 4.21 4.08 2.84
N GLN A 22 3.45 3.07 3.28
CA GLN A 22 4.04 1.87 3.84
C GLN A 22 4.82 1.21 2.70
N ASP A 23 6.14 1.26 2.77
CA ASP A 23 7.05 0.68 1.79
C ASP A 23 7.84 -0.49 2.41
N PHE A 24 8.76 -1.07 1.65
CA PHE A 24 9.45 -2.30 2.05
C PHE A 24 10.63 -2.06 2.99
N SER A 25 10.93 -0.79 3.32
CA SER A 25 12.13 -0.41 4.08
C SER A 25 12.20 -0.97 5.51
N GLN A 26 11.08 -1.43 6.06
CA GLN A 26 10.99 -1.94 7.43
C GLN A 26 10.46 -3.38 7.54
N SER A 27 10.26 -4.08 6.42
CA SER A 27 9.59 -5.37 6.43
C SER A 27 10.38 -6.47 5.73
N ALA A 28 10.86 -7.42 6.52
CA ALA A 28 11.31 -8.74 6.04
C ALA A 28 10.13 -9.72 5.88
N GLN A 29 8.89 -9.22 5.81
CA GLN A 29 7.69 -10.04 5.64
C GLN A 29 7.29 -10.06 4.16
N PRO A 30 6.60 -11.13 3.72
CA PRO A 30 5.85 -11.11 2.48
C PRO A 30 4.88 -9.93 2.43
N ALA A 31 4.51 -9.52 1.23
CA ALA A 31 3.66 -8.37 1.01
C ALA A 31 2.49 -8.64 0.07
N LEU A 32 1.35 -8.04 0.39
CA LEU A 32 0.31 -7.76 -0.58
C LEU A 32 0.50 -6.32 -1.04
N VAL A 33 0.81 -6.14 -2.32
CA VAL A 33 0.97 -4.82 -2.94
C VAL A 33 -0.30 -4.44 -3.67
N PHE A 34 -0.86 -3.28 -3.33
CA PHE A 34 -1.95 -2.67 -4.05
C PHE A 34 -1.42 -1.57 -4.98
N VAL A 35 -1.39 -1.87 -6.28
CA VAL A 35 -1.03 -0.92 -7.32
C VAL A 35 -2.25 -0.08 -7.68
N THR A 36 -2.12 1.24 -7.54
CA THR A 36 -3.20 2.22 -7.62
C THR A 36 -2.75 3.49 -8.36
N GLN A 37 -3.67 4.43 -8.57
CA GLN A 37 -3.37 5.76 -9.13
C GLN A 37 -4.48 6.75 -8.79
N SER A 38 -4.18 8.04 -8.92
CA SER A 38 -5.15 9.12 -8.80
C SER A 38 -6.25 9.02 -9.87
N ASN A 39 -7.44 9.52 -9.55
CA ASN A 39 -8.60 9.52 -10.45
C ASN A 39 -9.05 8.12 -10.93
N CYS A 40 -8.71 7.05 -10.21
CA CYS A 40 -9.11 5.68 -10.52
C CYS A 40 -10.36 5.24 -9.74
N ARG A 41 -11.53 5.29 -10.39
CA ARG A 41 -12.82 4.84 -9.82
C ARG A 41 -12.84 3.38 -9.37
N PHE A 42 -12.14 2.51 -10.09
CA PHE A 42 -12.06 1.07 -9.78
C PHE A 42 -11.18 0.81 -8.55
N CYS A 43 -10.09 1.56 -8.41
CA CYS A 43 -9.22 1.52 -7.24
C CYS A 43 -9.98 1.93 -5.98
N VAL A 44 -10.74 3.03 -6.06
CA VAL A 44 -11.63 3.48 -4.95
C VAL A 44 -12.67 2.42 -4.61
N ARG A 45 -13.27 1.75 -5.59
CA ARG A 45 -14.23 0.67 -5.35
C ARG A 45 -13.57 -0.49 -4.61
N LEU A 46 -12.43 -0.98 -5.10
CA LEU A 46 -11.73 -2.11 -4.52
C LEU A 46 -11.28 -1.83 -3.08
N ASP A 47 -10.67 -0.67 -2.85
CA ASP A 47 -10.22 -0.29 -1.52
C ASP A 47 -11.39 -0.22 -0.54
N ARG A 48 -12.42 0.58 -0.84
CA ARG A 48 -13.55 0.78 0.09
C ARG A 48 -14.32 -0.49 0.40
N GLN A 49 -14.56 -1.33 -0.61
CA GLN A 49 -15.45 -2.48 -0.47
C GLN A 49 -14.71 -3.73 0.00
N VAL A 50 -13.39 -3.81 -0.15
CA VAL A 50 -12.62 -5.02 0.15
C VAL A 50 -11.37 -4.73 0.99
N LEU A 51 -10.41 -3.95 0.49
CA LEU A 51 -9.10 -3.83 1.13
C LEU A 51 -9.17 -3.11 2.48
N SER A 52 -9.90 -2.00 2.56
CA SER A 52 -10.11 -1.25 3.80
C SER A 52 -10.81 -2.09 4.88
N PRO A 53 -11.89 -2.83 4.60
CA PRO A 53 -12.45 -3.81 5.54
C PRO A 53 -11.45 -4.89 6.00
N LEU A 54 -10.63 -5.44 5.10
CA LEU A 54 -9.61 -6.44 5.46
C LEU A 54 -8.47 -5.83 6.30
N LYS A 55 -8.08 -4.57 6.04
CA LYS A 55 -7.15 -3.82 6.88
C LYS A 55 -7.74 -3.64 8.28
N ALA A 56 -9.02 -3.25 8.36
CA ALA A 56 -9.73 -3.06 9.63
C ALA A 56 -9.94 -4.36 10.42
N SER A 57 -10.06 -5.51 9.76
CA SER A 57 -10.13 -6.81 10.44
C SER A 57 -8.80 -7.26 11.04
N GLY A 58 -7.70 -6.57 10.70
CA GLY A 58 -6.36 -6.89 11.18
C GLY A 58 -5.64 -7.98 10.39
N LEU A 59 -6.12 -8.31 9.18
CA LEU A 59 -5.52 -9.34 8.33
C LEU A 59 -4.00 -9.16 8.12
N PHE A 60 -3.57 -7.90 8.01
CA PHE A 60 -2.19 -7.47 7.76
C PHE A 60 -1.43 -7.03 9.02
N ASN A 61 -1.98 -7.25 10.22
CA ASN A 61 -1.31 -6.82 11.45
C ASN A 61 -0.07 -7.66 11.77
N GLN A 62 0.03 -8.89 11.23
CA GLN A 62 1.12 -9.83 11.49
C GLN A 62 1.38 -10.73 10.28
N GLY A 63 2.65 -10.92 9.94
CA GLY A 63 3.14 -11.92 9.00
C GLY A 63 3.02 -11.58 7.51
N VAL A 64 2.25 -10.55 7.14
CA VAL A 64 2.20 -9.99 5.78
C VAL A 64 2.03 -8.48 5.89
N THR A 65 2.83 -7.73 5.12
CA THR A 65 2.70 -6.27 5.01
C THR A 65 1.76 -5.89 3.88
N PHE A 66 0.95 -4.86 4.07
CA PHE A 66 0.16 -4.25 3.00
C PHE A 66 0.90 -3.01 2.49
N VAL A 67 1.20 -2.96 1.19
CA VAL A 67 1.97 -1.87 0.57
C VAL A 67 1.11 -1.23 -0.52
N GLU A 68 1.01 0.09 -0.53
CA GLU A 68 0.35 0.83 -1.60
C GLU A 68 1.41 1.41 -2.54
N VAL A 69 1.30 1.11 -3.83
CA VAL A 69 2.19 1.64 -4.87
C VAL A 69 1.36 2.46 -5.85
N SER A 70 1.62 3.76 -5.93
CA SER A 70 0.97 4.63 -6.90
C SER A 70 1.73 4.64 -8.23
N LEU A 71 1.00 4.58 -9.34
CA LEU A 71 1.53 4.81 -10.69
C LEU A 71 1.54 6.31 -11.06
N ASP A 72 1.11 7.21 -10.18
CA ASP A 72 1.17 8.64 -10.45
C ASP A 72 2.62 9.12 -10.58
N ALA A 73 2.84 10.11 -11.45
CA ALA A 73 4.17 10.66 -11.65
C ALA A 73 4.68 11.36 -10.38
N GLY A 74 5.94 11.11 -10.01
CA GLY A 74 6.56 11.67 -8.81
C GLY A 74 6.27 10.90 -7.52
N GLU A 75 5.54 9.78 -7.59
CA GLU A 75 5.34 8.86 -6.48
C GLU A 75 6.45 7.79 -6.45
N PHE A 76 6.95 7.52 -5.24
CA PHE A 76 8.10 6.63 -5.03
C PHE A 76 7.80 5.60 -3.95
N VAL A 77 8.44 4.44 -4.07
CA VAL A 77 8.46 3.37 -3.08
C VAL A 77 9.91 3.05 -2.72
N THR A 78 10.19 2.82 -1.44
CA THR A 78 11.47 2.19 -1.04
C THR A 78 11.32 0.69 -1.19
N ASP A 79 12.11 0.11 -2.07
CA ASP A 79 12.07 -1.30 -2.42
C ASP A 79 12.78 -2.18 -1.37
N HIS A 80 12.69 -3.50 -1.52
CA HIS A 80 13.29 -4.49 -0.62
C HIS A 80 14.82 -4.35 -0.46
N ASP A 81 15.50 -3.82 -1.47
CA ASP A 81 16.95 -3.54 -1.43
C ASP A 81 17.28 -2.18 -0.79
N GLY A 82 16.27 -1.44 -0.33
CA GLY A 82 16.40 -0.11 0.25
C GLY A 82 16.52 1.01 -0.79
N LEU A 83 16.46 0.70 -2.09
CA LEU A 83 16.49 1.72 -3.13
C LEU A 83 15.13 2.38 -3.28
N ARG A 84 15.15 3.71 -3.42
CA ARG A 84 13.95 4.49 -3.73
C ARG A 84 13.75 4.49 -5.24
N VAL A 85 12.63 3.92 -5.68
CA VAL A 85 12.28 3.78 -7.10
C VAL A 85 10.91 4.39 -7.38
N GLU A 86 10.69 4.88 -8.60
CA GLU A 86 9.37 5.37 -9.01
C GLU A 86 8.35 4.23 -8.97
N GLY A 87 7.12 4.51 -8.53
CA GLY A 87 6.08 3.49 -8.44
C GLY A 87 5.76 2.81 -9.78
N GLN A 88 5.85 3.55 -10.88
CA GLN A 88 5.74 3.00 -12.24
C GLN A 88 6.85 2.00 -12.55
N ALA A 89 8.10 2.35 -12.22
CA ALA A 89 9.26 1.48 -12.43
C ALA A 89 9.17 0.23 -11.54
N PHE A 90 8.74 0.38 -10.29
CA PHE A 90 8.50 -0.75 -9.39
C PHE A 90 7.47 -1.71 -9.99
N ALA A 91 6.29 -1.21 -10.36
CA ALA A 91 5.17 -2.01 -10.84
C ALA A 91 5.47 -2.70 -12.19
N ALA A 92 6.24 -2.04 -13.06
CA ALA A 92 6.66 -2.57 -14.35
C ALA A 92 7.45 -3.88 -14.24
N ARG A 93 8.24 -4.07 -13.17
CA ARG A 93 9.00 -5.32 -12.94
C ARG A 93 8.10 -6.55 -12.79
N TYR A 94 6.86 -6.33 -12.35
CA TYR A 94 5.86 -7.35 -12.10
C TYR A 94 4.76 -7.39 -13.18
N GLY A 95 4.92 -6.63 -14.28
CA GLY A 95 3.91 -6.52 -15.33
C GLY A 95 2.63 -5.76 -14.92
N ALA A 96 2.66 -5.01 -13.81
CA ALA A 96 1.50 -4.31 -13.26
C ALA A 96 1.34 -2.91 -13.87
N PHE A 97 1.04 -2.85 -15.17
CA PHE A 97 0.91 -1.59 -15.91
C PHE A 97 -0.46 -0.89 -15.78
N GLY A 98 -1.45 -1.57 -15.18
CA GLY A 98 -2.81 -1.07 -15.03
C GLY A 98 -3.27 -1.08 -13.58
N THR A 99 -4.29 -0.28 -13.29
CA THR A 99 -4.87 -0.15 -11.95
C THR A 99 -6.36 -0.47 -11.91
N PRO A 100 -6.88 -1.04 -10.82
CA PRO A 100 -6.12 -1.57 -9.69
C PRO A 100 -5.41 -2.89 -10.06
N THR A 101 -4.27 -3.18 -9.44
CA THR A 101 -3.63 -4.50 -9.52
C THR A 101 -3.18 -4.94 -8.13
N LEU A 102 -3.41 -6.21 -7.76
CA LEU A 102 -2.84 -6.80 -6.56
C LEU A 102 -1.65 -7.71 -6.92
N LEU A 103 -0.53 -7.51 -6.23
CA LEU A 103 0.65 -8.36 -6.29
C LEU A 103 0.84 -9.05 -4.95
N PHE A 104 1.35 -10.28 -5.00
CA PHE A 104 1.64 -11.08 -3.82
C PHE A 104 3.13 -11.40 -3.89
N LEU A 105 3.92 -10.80 -3.01
CA LEU A 105 5.38 -10.92 -3.00
C LEU A 105 5.81 -11.67 -1.76
N ASP A 106 6.83 -12.51 -1.87
CA ASP A 106 7.51 -13.07 -0.69
C ASP A 106 8.39 -12.00 -0.01
N ALA A 107 9.08 -12.41 1.07
CA ALA A 107 9.94 -11.51 1.85
C ALA A 107 11.15 -10.97 1.06
N GLN A 108 11.49 -11.59 -0.07
CA GLN A 108 12.58 -11.20 -0.95
C GLN A 108 12.10 -10.37 -2.15
N GLY A 109 10.79 -10.06 -2.21
CA GLY A 109 10.19 -9.30 -3.31
C GLY A 109 9.93 -10.14 -4.56
N VAL A 110 9.96 -11.48 -4.46
CA VAL A 110 9.66 -12.38 -5.59
C VAL A 110 8.16 -12.62 -5.65
N ILE A 111 7.60 -12.47 -6.86
CA ILE A 111 6.16 -12.64 -7.08
C ILE A 111 5.71 -14.10 -6.90
N GLN A 112 4.65 -14.29 -6.13
CA GLN A 112 4.03 -15.57 -5.82
C GLN A 112 2.74 -15.73 -6.63
N GLY A 113 2.90 -16.13 -7.90
CA GLY A 113 1.80 -16.34 -8.84
C GLY A 113 1.50 -15.11 -9.72
N GLU A 114 0.39 -15.18 -10.45
CA GLU A 114 0.00 -14.13 -11.41
C GLU A 114 -0.57 -12.88 -10.71
N PRO A 115 -0.26 -11.66 -11.21
CA PRO A 115 -0.92 -10.43 -10.77
C PRO A 115 -2.44 -10.51 -10.91
N TRP A 116 -3.17 -9.95 -9.94
CA TRP A 116 -4.63 -9.88 -10.01
C TRP A 116 -5.06 -8.51 -10.54
N PHE A 117 -5.45 -8.48 -11.81
CA PHE A 117 -5.85 -7.26 -12.50
C PHE A 117 -7.31 -6.90 -12.26
N GLY A 118 -7.54 -5.61 -12.02
CA GLY A 118 -8.86 -5.00 -11.98
C GLY A 118 -9.68 -5.35 -10.74
N VAL A 119 -10.99 -5.15 -10.86
CA VAL A 119 -11.96 -5.48 -9.83
C VAL A 119 -12.87 -6.57 -10.39
N PRO A 120 -12.99 -7.74 -9.75
CA PRO A 120 -13.85 -8.80 -10.27
C PRO A 120 -15.33 -8.39 -10.21
N ASP A 121 -16.13 -9.01 -11.06
CA ASP A 121 -17.59 -8.83 -11.06
C ASP A 121 -18.21 -9.37 -9.76
N ALA A 122 -17.79 -10.58 -9.36
CA ALA A 122 -18.20 -11.25 -8.12
C ALA A 122 -17.36 -10.76 -6.92
N LEU A 123 -17.55 -9.50 -6.54
CA LEU A 123 -16.75 -8.86 -5.49
C LEU A 123 -16.97 -9.48 -4.09
N ASP A 124 -18.16 -10.05 -3.85
CA ASP A 124 -18.56 -10.59 -2.55
C ASP A 124 -17.63 -11.70 -2.03
N PHE A 125 -16.98 -12.45 -2.94
CA PHE A 125 -16.03 -13.52 -2.59
C PHE A 125 -14.57 -13.07 -2.64
N TYR A 126 -14.31 -11.84 -3.09
CA TYR A 126 -12.93 -11.39 -3.32
C TYR A 126 -12.16 -11.21 -2.01
N GLY A 127 -12.83 -10.80 -0.93
CA GLY A 127 -12.24 -10.74 0.40
C GLY A 127 -11.68 -12.09 0.86
N ALA A 128 -12.50 -13.14 0.83
CA ALA A 128 -12.08 -14.49 1.18
C ALA A 128 -10.94 -15.01 0.29
N LYS A 129 -10.97 -14.66 -1.01
CA LYS A 129 -9.87 -14.99 -1.93
C LYS A 129 -8.55 -14.33 -1.50
N ILE A 130 -8.59 -13.05 -1.12
CA ILE A 130 -7.42 -12.31 -0.60
C ILE A 130 -6.93 -12.92 0.71
N GLU A 131 -7.83 -13.24 1.65
CA GLU A 131 -7.47 -13.89 2.91
C GLU A 131 -6.72 -15.21 2.68
N GLY A 132 -7.20 -16.04 1.75
CA GLY A 132 -6.52 -17.27 1.37
C GLY A 132 -5.12 -17.04 0.78
N ALA A 133 -4.98 -16.04 -0.11
CA ALA A 133 -3.67 -15.69 -0.66
C ALA A 133 -2.70 -15.16 0.41
N VAL A 134 -3.20 -14.33 1.34
CA VAL A 134 -2.42 -13.84 2.48
C VAL A 134 -2.01 -14.98 3.41
N ALA A 135 -2.89 -15.95 3.67
CA ALA A 135 -2.55 -17.12 4.46
C ALA A 135 -1.43 -17.95 3.80
N ASN A 136 -1.47 -18.12 2.48
CA ASN A 136 -0.40 -18.80 1.73
C ASN A 136 0.93 -18.06 1.84
N LEU A 137 0.94 -16.73 1.73
CA LEU A 137 2.15 -15.92 1.92
C LEU A 137 2.76 -16.12 3.32
N LYS A 138 1.94 -16.13 4.38
CA LYS A 138 2.40 -16.41 5.76
C LYS A 138 3.02 -17.80 5.90
N GLY A 139 2.58 -18.76 5.09
CA GLY A 139 3.13 -20.10 5.08
C GLY A 139 4.56 -20.21 4.53
N LEU A 140 5.02 -19.23 3.73
CA LEU A 140 6.34 -19.25 3.07
C LEU A 140 7.49 -18.87 4.00
N THR A 141 7.21 -18.30 5.17
CA THR A 141 8.21 -17.82 6.12
C THR A 141 8.60 -18.86 7.19
N ASN A 142 8.10 -20.10 7.08
CA ASN A 142 8.35 -21.19 8.04
C ASN A 142 9.44 -22.16 7.57
#